data_AF-A0A7X9C994-F1
#
_entry.id   AF-A0A7X9C994-F1
#
_cell.length_a   1.000
_cell.length_b   1.000
_cell.length_c   1.000
_cell.angle_alpha   90.00
_cell.angle_beta   90.00
_cell.angle_gamma   90.00
#
_symmetry.space_group_name_H-M   'P 1'
#
loop_
_entity.id
_entity.type
_entity.pdbx_description
1 polymer ?
#
loop_
_entity_poly.entity_id
_entity_poly.type
_entity_poly.pdbx_seq_one_letter_code
_entity_poly.pdbx_strand_id
1 'polypeptide(L)'
;MITTLTDTTASAIDKQMIEMRETFGANTIGRVLTLIIIATGDIEEPLEAAIAASHEHPARVIVVDADPEAENSGLDAEIRVGRDAGAGEIVILHARGEVLGALDTLVMALLLPDAPIVTWWPENAPGSPVHDVLGSMSQRRITDAAACEEPLGTLKRLRRGYANGDSDFAWARLTRWRGLVASAYEVPPISTPTTVQVTGTAGNPSVALMAGWLEHTLGIQAEVLAPPAEDGDFAGVHGVRLVRTDGVIDLTRVDDESIVMKLPGDDTGQHVTMPRRTLAELLTEELRRLDPDEVYGEVLATTYSSISDTATYADGKPEPTDLVVPDADAVAQAAAQRSAQQLVVGIEERQLAHLVLTGGTVGTKTAAALPAALEKAGVDLTRLHLWWGDERFVGPDSEERNEVGVRATLLEPLQEAGLPQRNIHVMPSPADGMSLDDAAAWYGQQLDQMGGDEPFRTRGRAFFDVLMLGVGPDGHIASLFPEHRDQRQVGASATGVTDSPKPPSERISLTWPVLNSSRHVALLVAGAEKAGAVRDGHRGIDPWKVPASAVRGLDSTTWFLDAAAAGEQPES
;
A
#
# COMPACT_ATOMS: atom_id res chain seq x y z
N MET A 1 -3.96 -29.68 -28.62
CA MET A 1 -4.88 -29.27 -29.69
C MET A 1 -5.28 -27.85 -29.44
N ILE A 2 -5.41 -27.06 -30.51
CA ILE A 2 -5.78 -25.64 -30.45
C ILE A 2 -7.10 -25.44 -31.19
N THR A 3 -8.03 -24.68 -30.61
CA THR A 3 -9.29 -24.28 -31.24
C THR A 3 -9.49 -22.78 -31.07
N THR A 4 -9.73 -22.08 -32.17
CA THR A 4 -9.92 -20.62 -32.18
C THR A 4 -11.40 -20.29 -32.39
N LEU A 5 -11.91 -19.32 -31.63
CA LEU A 5 -13.25 -18.77 -31.71
C LEU A 5 -13.13 -17.27 -32.03
N THR A 6 -13.83 -16.82 -33.06
CA THR A 6 -13.84 -15.41 -33.50
C THR A 6 -15.17 -14.77 -33.16
N ASP A 7 -15.16 -13.53 -32.67
CA ASP A 7 -16.35 -12.75 -32.27
C ASP A 7 -17.30 -13.57 -31.39
N THR A 8 -16.76 -14.02 -30.25
CA THR A 8 -17.35 -15.02 -29.39
C THR A 8 -17.87 -14.44 -28.07
N THR A 9 -18.41 -15.31 -27.21
CA THR A 9 -18.87 -14.96 -25.86
C THR A 9 -18.30 -15.94 -24.84
N ALA A 10 -18.23 -15.54 -23.56
CA ALA A 10 -17.78 -16.43 -22.49
C ALA A 10 -18.58 -17.75 -22.42
N SER A 11 -19.89 -17.69 -22.66
CA SER A 11 -20.74 -18.89 -22.71
C SER A 11 -20.40 -19.83 -23.87
N ALA A 12 -20.06 -19.29 -25.05
CA ALA A 12 -19.63 -20.09 -26.18
C ALA A 12 -18.25 -20.73 -25.93
N ILE A 13 -17.34 -20.01 -25.27
CA ILE A 13 -16.04 -20.52 -24.86
C ILE A 13 -16.21 -21.69 -23.88
N ASP A 14 -16.98 -21.50 -22.80
CA ASP A 14 -17.20 -22.56 -21.81
C ASP A 14 -17.84 -23.81 -22.43
N LYS A 15 -18.84 -23.63 -23.30
CA LYS A 15 -19.44 -24.75 -24.06
C LYS A 15 -18.41 -25.51 -24.88
N GLN A 16 -17.56 -24.79 -25.62
CA GLN A 16 -16.50 -25.41 -26.42
C GLN A 16 -15.48 -26.16 -25.54
N MET A 17 -15.14 -25.63 -24.37
CA MET A 17 -14.26 -26.30 -23.42
C MET A 17 -14.86 -27.62 -22.90
N ILE A 18 -16.17 -27.65 -22.61
CA ILE A 18 -16.88 -28.86 -22.19
C ILE A 18 -16.84 -29.92 -23.30
N GLU A 19 -17.16 -29.54 -24.54
CA GLU A 19 -17.13 -30.46 -25.70
C GLU A 19 -15.72 -31.04 -25.93
N MET A 20 -14.68 -30.21 -25.78
CA MET A 20 -13.29 -30.66 -25.89
C MET A 20 -12.92 -31.65 -24.77
N ARG A 21 -13.36 -31.44 -23.52
CA ARG A 21 -13.09 -32.41 -22.43
C ARG A 21 -13.70 -33.78 -22.72
N GLU A 22 -14.96 -33.80 -23.14
CA GLU A 22 -15.68 -35.03 -23.44
C GLU A 22 -15.02 -35.79 -24.59
N THR A 23 -14.60 -35.07 -25.63
CA THR A 23 -13.97 -35.66 -26.82
C THR A 23 -12.60 -36.27 -26.52
N PHE A 24 -11.82 -35.66 -25.62
CA PHE A 24 -10.42 -36.04 -25.39
C PHE A 24 -10.17 -36.83 -24.10
N GLY A 25 -11.22 -37.21 -23.37
CA GLY A 25 -11.11 -38.06 -22.18
C GLY A 25 -10.29 -37.41 -21.05
N ALA A 26 -10.26 -36.07 -21.00
CA ALA A 26 -9.53 -35.29 -19.99
C ALA A 26 -10.27 -35.21 -18.63
N ASN A 27 -11.15 -36.16 -18.36
CA ASN A 27 -12.03 -36.19 -17.18
C ASN A 27 -11.30 -36.50 -15.86
N THR A 28 -9.99 -36.79 -15.90
CA THR A 28 -9.20 -37.30 -14.76
C THR A 28 -8.05 -36.40 -14.31
N ILE A 29 -7.96 -35.16 -14.79
CA ILE A 29 -6.98 -34.21 -14.24
C ILE A 29 -7.64 -33.46 -13.10
N GLY A 30 -7.29 -33.82 -11.86
CA GLY A 30 -7.65 -33.07 -10.66
C GLY A 30 -6.97 -31.72 -10.70
N ARG A 31 -7.72 -30.67 -11.02
CA ARG A 31 -7.23 -29.29 -11.05
C ARG A 31 -7.25 -28.75 -9.64
N VAL A 32 -6.21 -28.01 -9.30
CA VAL A 32 -6.02 -27.49 -7.95
C VAL A 32 -6.15 -25.97 -7.88
N LEU A 33 -6.12 -25.26 -9.01
CA LEU A 33 -6.29 -23.80 -9.08
C LEU A 33 -6.66 -23.29 -10.48
N THR A 34 -7.09 -22.02 -10.54
CA THR A 34 -7.17 -21.21 -11.76
C THR A 34 -6.05 -20.17 -11.73
N LEU A 35 -5.22 -20.11 -12.76
CA LEU A 35 -4.18 -19.10 -12.95
C LEU A 35 -4.62 -18.13 -14.05
N ILE A 36 -4.82 -16.87 -13.68
CA ILE A 36 -5.14 -15.77 -14.59
C ILE A 36 -3.83 -15.02 -14.88
N ILE A 37 -3.51 -14.81 -16.16
CA ILE A 37 -2.35 -14.05 -16.61
C ILE A 37 -2.86 -12.84 -17.36
N ILE A 38 -2.49 -11.64 -16.92
CA ILE A 38 -2.88 -10.38 -17.54
C ILE A 38 -1.65 -9.82 -18.23
N ALA A 39 -1.60 -9.94 -19.54
CA ALA A 39 -0.46 -9.52 -20.35
C ALA A 39 -0.87 -8.39 -21.29
N THR A 40 0.05 -7.46 -21.54
CA THR A 40 -0.15 -6.27 -22.38
C THR A 40 0.97 -6.19 -23.40
N GLY A 41 1.08 -7.22 -24.24
CA GLY A 41 2.25 -7.39 -25.10
C GLY A 41 2.51 -8.84 -25.46
N ASP A 42 3.77 -9.26 -25.32
CA ASP A 42 4.17 -10.63 -25.64
C ASP A 42 3.65 -11.63 -24.60
N ILE A 43 2.75 -12.51 -25.03
CA ILE A 43 2.18 -13.55 -24.18
C ILE A 43 2.98 -14.85 -24.20
N GLU A 44 4.00 -15.00 -25.06
CA GLU A 44 4.70 -16.27 -25.28
C GLU A 44 5.48 -16.71 -24.04
N GLU A 45 6.36 -15.87 -23.50
CA GLU A 45 7.17 -16.20 -22.32
C GLU A 45 6.30 -16.46 -21.06
N PRO A 46 5.30 -15.63 -20.71
CA PRO A 46 4.41 -15.93 -19.59
C PRO A 46 3.63 -17.23 -19.76
N LEU A 47 3.21 -17.53 -20.99
CA LEU A 47 2.48 -18.74 -21.31
C LEU A 47 3.35 -19.99 -21.21
N GLU A 48 4.60 -19.94 -21.69
CA GLU A 48 5.58 -21.03 -21.53
C GLU A 48 5.87 -21.29 -20.04
N ALA A 49 6.04 -20.24 -19.25
CA ALA A 49 6.22 -20.36 -17.80
C ALA A 49 5.02 -21.03 -17.12
N ALA A 50 3.80 -20.64 -17.50
CA ALA A 50 2.57 -21.24 -16.97
C ALA A 50 2.39 -22.71 -17.39
N ILE A 51 2.74 -23.07 -18.63
CA ILE A 51 2.74 -24.45 -19.11
C ILE A 51 3.71 -25.29 -18.28
N ALA A 52 4.94 -24.80 -18.08
CA ALA A 52 5.93 -25.49 -17.27
C ALA A 52 5.47 -25.67 -15.82
N ALA A 53 4.95 -24.62 -15.19
CA ALA A 53 4.44 -24.65 -13.82
C ALA A 53 3.22 -25.59 -13.66
N SER A 54 2.40 -25.72 -14.71
CA SER A 54 1.21 -26.59 -14.68
C SER A 54 1.54 -28.07 -14.43
N HIS A 55 2.76 -28.52 -14.76
CA HIS A 55 3.19 -29.90 -14.52
C HIS A 55 3.35 -30.23 -13.03
N GLU A 56 3.73 -29.24 -12.20
CA GLU A 56 3.79 -29.37 -10.74
C GLU A 56 2.48 -28.93 -10.08
N HIS A 57 1.79 -27.94 -10.67
CA HIS A 57 0.56 -27.35 -10.15
C HIS A 57 -0.54 -27.37 -11.21
N PRO A 58 -1.27 -28.51 -11.38
CA PRO A 58 -2.31 -28.64 -12.40
C PRO A 58 -3.38 -27.55 -12.30
N ALA A 59 -3.38 -26.65 -13.28
CA ALA A 59 -4.20 -25.43 -13.27
C ALA A 59 -5.04 -25.29 -14.54
N ARG A 60 -6.14 -24.55 -14.44
CA ARG A 60 -6.72 -23.88 -15.61
C ARG A 60 -6.00 -22.55 -15.78
N VAL A 61 -5.37 -22.33 -16.94
CA VAL A 61 -4.72 -21.06 -17.26
C VAL A 61 -5.67 -20.22 -18.12
N ILE A 62 -5.93 -18.99 -17.72
CA ILE A 62 -6.68 -18.00 -18.48
C ILE A 62 -5.73 -16.84 -18.76
N VAL A 63 -5.39 -16.62 -20.03
CA VAL A 63 -4.58 -15.48 -20.46
C VAL A 63 -5.52 -14.41 -20.97
N VAL A 64 -5.44 -13.21 -20.43
CA VAL A 64 -6.15 -12.03 -20.91
C VAL A 64 -5.13 -11.18 -21.67
N ASP A 65 -5.25 -11.19 -22.99
CA ASP A 65 -4.54 -10.33 -23.91
C ASP A 65 -5.45 -9.13 -24.25
N ALA A 66 -5.11 -7.97 -23.68
CA ALA A 66 -5.95 -6.78 -23.72
C ALA A 66 -5.41 -5.74 -24.70
N ASP A 67 -6.24 -5.34 -25.67
CA ASP A 67 -5.94 -4.24 -26.59
C ASP A 67 -6.96 -3.10 -26.42
N PRO A 68 -6.66 -2.11 -25.55
CA PRO A 68 -7.56 -0.99 -25.30
C PRO A 68 -7.63 0.01 -26.45
N GLU A 69 -6.63 0.05 -27.33
CA GLU A 69 -6.51 1.00 -28.43
C GLU A 69 -7.13 0.46 -29.74
N ALA A 70 -7.71 -0.74 -29.70
CA ALA A 70 -8.35 -1.37 -30.85
C ALA A 70 -9.52 -0.53 -31.40
N GLU A 71 -9.55 -0.34 -32.72
CA GLU A 71 -10.62 0.41 -33.40
C GLU A 71 -12.02 -0.22 -33.26
N ASN A 72 -12.08 -1.53 -33.00
CA ASN A 72 -13.33 -2.29 -32.88
C ASN A 72 -13.38 -3.07 -31.55
N SER A 73 -14.53 -3.02 -30.90
CA SER A 73 -14.81 -3.84 -29.71
C SER A 73 -15.12 -5.29 -30.09
N GLY A 74 -14.61 -6.26 -29.34
CA GLY A 74 -14.92 -7.67 -29.56
C GLY A 74 -14.09 -8.61 -28.70
N LEU A 75 -14.43 -9.89 -28.75
CA LEU A 75 -13.75 -10.96 -28.03
C LEU A 75 -13.44 -12.10 -28.99
N ASP A 76 -12.16 -12.42 -29.15
CA ASP A 76 -11.73 -13.70 -29.73
C ASP A 76 -11.16 -14.59 -28.62
N ALA A 77 -11.13 -15.90 -28.85
CA ALA A 77 -10.55 -16.82 -27.89
C ALA A 77 -9.81 -17.98 -28.55
N GLU A 78 -8.75 -18.44 -27.90
CA GLU A 78 -8.03 -19.65 -28.25
C GLU A 78 -8.06 -20.63 -27.08
N ILE A 79 -8.52 -21.86 -27.33
CA ILE A 79 -8.60 -22.92 -26.33
C ILE A 79 -7.54 -23.97 -26.67
N ARG A 80 -6.63 -24.23 -25.73
CA ARG A 80 -5.62 -25.29 -25.81
C ARG A 80 -5.92 -26.40 -24.80
N VAL A 81 -5.84 -27.64 -25.26
CA VAL A 81 -5.97 -28.86 -24.43
C VAL A 81 -4.91 -29.90 -24.78
N GLY A 82 -4.57 -30.76 -23.81
CA GLY A 82 -3.60 -31.84 -24.00
C GLY A 82 -2.17 -31.32 -24.06
N ARG A 83 -1.34 -31.84 -24.98
CA ARG A 83 0.10 -31.48 -25.08
C ARG A 83 0.35 -29.97 -25.18
N ASP A 84 -0.55 -29.23 -25.81
CA ASP A 84 -0.40 -27.79 -26.05
C ASP A 84 -0.85 -26.94 -24.85
N ALA A 85 -1.26 -27.58 -23.74
CA ALA A 85 -1.76 -26.96 -22.52
C ALA A 85 -1.02 -27.45 -21.25
N GLY A 86 0.10 -28.14 -21.42
CA GLY A 86 0.81 -28.80 -20.31
C GLY A 86 -0.04 -29.87 -19.64
N ALA A 87 -0.16 -29.82 -18.32
CA ALA A 87 -1.03 -30.70 -17.55
C ALA A 87 -2.44 -30.11 -17.30
N GLY A 88 -2.82 -29.03 -18.01
CA GLY A 88 -4.03 -28.27 -17.76
C GLY A 88 -4.89 -27.96 -18.99
N GLU A 89 -5.71 -26.92 -18.86
CA GLU A 89 -6.44 -26.26 -19.97
C GLU A 89 -5.99 -24.81 -20.03
N ILE A 90 -5.77 -24.31 -21.25
CA ILE A 90 -5.42 -22.92 -21.45
C ILE A 90 -6.50 -22.26 -22.29
N VAL A 91 -6.96 -21.10 -21.85
CA VAL A 91 -7.86 -20.23 -22.59
C VAL A 91 -7.15 -18.89 -22.75
N ILE A 92 -6.91 -18.48 -23.99
CA ILE A 92 -6.39 -17.15 -24.31
C ILE A 92 -7.57 -16.32 -24.78
N LEU A 93 -7.81 -15.18 -24.14
CA LEU A 93 -8.87 -14.24 -24.44
C LEU A 93 -8.23 -13.00 -25.05
N HIS A 94 -8.56 -12.72 -26.31
CA HIS A 94 -8.15 -11.49 -26.99
C HIS A 94 -9.29 -10.48 -26.88
N ALA A 95 -9.24 -9.64 -25.85
CA ALA A 95 -10.28 -8.67 -25.53
C ALA A 95 -9.93 -7.29 -26.12
N ARG A 96 -10.86 -6.73 -26.90
CA ARG A 96 -10.68 -5.46 -27.61
C ARG A 96 -11.77 -4.45 -27.27
N GLY A 97 -11.38 -3.18 -27.14
CA GLY A 97 -12.31 -2.06 -26.98
C GLY A 97 -13.19 -2.13 -25.72
N GLU A 98 -14.49 -1.87 -25.85
CA GLU A 98 -15.45 -1.76 -24.74
C GLU A 98 -15.58 -3.04 -23.89
N VAL A 99 -15.17 -4.20 -24.43
CA VAL A 99 -15.21 -5.50 -23.74
C VAL A 99 -14.30 -5.52 -22.49
N LEU A 100 -13.26 -4.68 -22.47
CA LEU A 100 -12.36 -4.56 -21.32
C LEU A 100 -13.06 -4.07 -20.05
N GLY A 101 -14.15 -3.32 -20.18
CA GLY A 101 -14.96 -2.87 -19.05
C GLY A 101 -15.77 -3.98 -18.36
N ALA A 102 -15.79 -5.20 -18.92
CA ALA A 102 -16.54 -6.35 -18.42
C ALA A 102 -15.67 -7.61 -18.23
N LEU A 103 -14.34 -7.45 -18.05
CA LEU A 103 -13.40 -8.56 -17.89
C LEU A 103 -13.73 -9.48 -16.71
N ASP A 104 -14.23 -8.92 -15.60
CA ASP A 104 -14.69 -9.69 -14.44
C ASP A 104 -15.74 -10.74 -14.86
N THR A 105 -16.75 -10.31 -15.60
CA THR A 105 -17.89 -11.13 -16.00
C THR A 105 -17.44 -12.23 -16.97
N LEU A 106 -16.50 -11.91 -17.86
CA LEU A 106 -15.93 -12.87 -18.80
C LEU A 106 -15.11 -13.94 -18.09
N VAL A 107 -14.22 -13.53 -17.19
CA VAL A 107 -13.33 -14.45 -16.47
C VAL A 107 -14.12 -15.29 -15.47
N MET A 108 -15.07 -14.70 -14.74
CA MET A 108 -15.93 -15.42 -13.77
C MET A 108 -16.64 -16.62 -14.38
N ALA A 109 -17.12 -16.51 -15.62
CA ALA A 109 -17.78 -17.61 -16.33
C ALA A 109 -16.83 -18.78 -16.66
N LEU A 110 -15.52 -18.55 -16.64
CA LEU A 110 -14.48 -19.51 -17.00
C LEU A 110 -13.70 -20.02 -15.78
N LEU A 111 -14.06 -19.62 -14.56
CA LEU A 111 -13.40 -20.09 -13.34
C LEU A 111 -13.72 -21.55 -13.04
N LEU A 112 -12.82 -22.20 -12.29
CA LEU A 112 -13.11 -23.49 -11.68
C LEU A 112 -13.90 -23.28 -10.38
N PRO A 113 -15.05 -23.95 -10.19
CA PRO A 113 -15.79 -23.90 -8.94
C PRO A 113 -14.91 -24.37 -7.77
N ASP A 114 -14.97 -23.64 -6.66
CA ASP A 114 -14.31 -23.97 -5.38
C ASP A 114 -12.78 -24.15 -5.45
N ALA A 115 -12.13 -23.69 -6.53
CA ALA A 115 -10.68 -23.73 -6.67
C ALA A 115 -10.07 -22.35 -6.37
N PRO A 116 -8.89 -22.29 -5.74
CA PRO A 116 -8.14 -21.05 -5.60
C PRO A 116 -7.87 -20.38 -6.95
N ILE A 117 -7.89 -19.05 -6.95
CA ILE A 117 -7.65 -18.17 -8.07
C ILE A 117 -6.34 -17.42 -7.78
N VAL A 118 -5.44 -17.48 -8.74
CA VAL A 118 -4.17 -16.77 -8.74
C VAL A 118 -4.19 -15.82 -9.92
N THR A 119 -3.96 -14.53 -9.70
CA THR A 119 -3.75 -13.58 -10.80
C THR A 119 -2.30 -13.16 -10.85
N TRP A 120 -1.75 -13.09 -12.06
CA TRP A 120 -0.38 -12.71 -12.33
C TRP A 120 -0.31 -11.64 -13.41
N TRP A 121 0.39 -10.54 -13.10
CA TRP A 121 0.80 -9.51 -14.06
C TRP A 121 2.29 -9.69 -14.36
N PRO A 122 2.66 -10.24 -15.53
CA PRO A 122 4.07 -10.39 -15.94
C PRO A 122 4.78 -9.05 -16.12
N GLU A 123 4.01 -8.03 -16.48
CA GLU A 123 4.43 -6.65 -16.69
C GLU A 123 3.27 -5.70 -16.32
N ASN A 124 3.53 -4.40 -16.28
CA ASN A 124 2.50 -3.37 -16.06
C ASN A 124 1.58 -3.62 -14.86
N ALA A 125 2.16 -4.09 -13.75
CA ALA A 125 1.40 -4.41 -12.55
C ALA A 125 0.61 -3.20 -12.02
N PRO A 126 -0.65 -3.39 -11.60
CA PRO A 126 -1.45 -2.34 -10.99
C PRO A 126 -0.81 -1.89 -9.67
N GLY A 127 -1.00 -0.61 -9.32
CA GLY A 127 -0.46 -0.06 -8.07
C GLY A 127 -1.02 -0.69 -6.80
N SER A 128 -2.20 -1.32 -6.89
CA SER A 128 -2.79 -2.15 -5.84
C SER A 128 -3.44 -3.37 -6.49
N PRO A 129 -2.74 -4.53 -6.50
CA PRO A 129 -3.26 -5.76 -7.10
C PRO A 129 -4.60 -6.18 -6.52
N VAL A 130 -4.84 -6.01 -5.22
CA VAL A 130 -6.11 -6.41 -4.61
C VAL A 130 -7.32 -5.60 -5.12
N HIS A 131 -7.12 -4.37 -5.60
CA HIS A 131 -8.19 -3.52 -6.14
C HIS A 131 -8.34 -3.62 -7.65
N ASP A 132 -7.48 -4.37 -8.31
CA ASP A 132 -7.71 -4.71 -9.71
C ASP A 132 -8.96 -5.59 -9.87
N VAL A 133 -9.64 -5.43 -10.99
CA VAL A 133 -10.87 -6.16 -11.32
C VAL A 133 -10.70 -7.68 -11.17
N LEU A 134 -9.60 -8.23 -11.68
CA LEU A 134 -9.27 -9.66 -11.61
C LEU A 134 -8.44 -10.00 -10.36
N GLY A 135 -7.70 -9.04 -9.84
CA GLY A 135 -7.01 -9.20 -8.56
C GLY A 135 -7.94 -9.39 -7.37
N SER A 136 -9.05 -8.65 -7.30
CA SER A 136 -10.00 -8.68 -6.17
C SER A 136 -10.65 -10.05 -5.92
N MET A 137 -10.78 -10.88 -6.98
CA MET A 137 -11.28 -12.25 -6.88
C MET A 137 -10.19 -13.29 -6.55
N SER A 138 -8.91 -12.90 -6.51
CA SER A 138 -7.77 -13.81 -6.41
C SER A 138 -7.25 -13.94 -4.98
N GLN A 139 -6.92 -15.16 -4.55
CA GLN A 139 -6.27 -15.39 -3.25
C GLN A 139 -4.78 -15.01 -3.29
N ARG A 140 -4.09 -15.30 -4.41
CA ARG A 140 -2.70 -14.92 -4.66
C ARG A 140 -2.62 -13.96 -5.84
N ARG A 141 -1.83 -12.89 -5.69
CA ARG A 141 -1.67 -11.82 -6.68
C ARG A 141 -0.19 -11.59 -6.91
N ILE A 142 0.31 -12.09 -8.02
CA ILE A 142 1.74 -12.13 -8.35
C ILE A 142 2.06 -10.96 -9.28
N THR A 143 3.10 -10.21 -8.96
CA THR A 143 3.60 -9.09 -9.77
C THR A 143 5.07 -9.31 -10.14
N ASP A 144 5.57 -8.61 -11.15
CA ASP A 144 7.01 -8.51 -11.41
C ASP A 144 7.43 -7.05 -11.58
N ALA A 145 7.73 -6.39 -10.47
CA ALA A 145 8.21 -5.01 -10.48
C ALA A 145 9.47 -4.84 -11.35
N ALA A 146 10.32 -5.86 -11.47
CA ALA A 146 11.54 -5.77 -12.27
C ALA A 146 11.26 -5.74 -13.79
N ALA A 147 10.10 -6.22 -14.23
CA ALA A 147 9.67 -6.22 -15.63
C ALA A 147 8.83 -4.99 -16.01
N CYS A 148 8.50 -4.12 -15.05
CA CYS A 148 7.75 -2.89 -15.32
C CYS A 148 8.66 -1.76 -15.82
N GLU A 149 8.09 -0.80 -16.55
CA GLU A 149 8.81 0.36 -17.11
C GLU A 149 9.60 1.16 -16.06
N GLU A 150 9.02 1.34 -14.87
CA GLU A 150 9.62 2.05 -13.74
C GLU A 150 9.75 1.12 -12.52
N PRO A 151 10.79 0.26 -12.42
CA PRO A 151 10.81 -0.85 -11.46
C PRO A 151 10.71 -0.44 -9.99
N LEU A 152 11.53 0.52 -9.54
CA LEU A 152 11.44 1.03 -8.17
C LEU A 152 10.15 1.83 -7.94
N GLY A 153 9.67 2.53 -8.97
CA GLY A 153 8.38 3.21 -8.92
C GLY A 153 7.22 2.24 -8.70
N THR A 154 7.23 1.11 -9.41
CA THR A 154 6.27 0.01 -9.23
C THR A 154 6.36 -0.56 -7.82
N LEU A 155 7.54 -0.92 -7.34
CA LEU A 155 7.69 -1.50 -5.99
C LEU A 155 7.20 -0.53 -4.90
N LYS A 156 7.44 0.79 -5.05
CA LYS A 156 6.88 1.82 -4.17
C LYS A 156 5.36 1.92 -4.24
N ARG A 157 4.75 1.77 -5.43
CA ARG A 157 3.27 1.73 -5.57
C ARG A 157 2.69 0.48 -4.91
N LEU A 158 3.26 -0.69 -5.19
CA LEU A 158 2.88 -1.97 -4.58
C LEU A 158 2.93 -1.90 -3.05
N ARG A 159 3.94 -1.25 -2.47
CA ARG A 159 3.98 -1.01 -1.01
C ARG A 159 2.74 -0.27 -0.50
N ARG A 160 2.24 0.73 -1.23
CA ARG A 160 1.06 1.51 -0.83
C ARG A 160 -0.23 0.72 -0.97
N GLY A 161 -0.26 -0.26 -1.88
CA GLY A 161 -1.43 -1.09 -2.17
C GLY A 161 -1.37 -2.49 -1.59
N TYR A 162 -0.34 -2.83 -0.79
CA TYR A 162 0.01 -4.20 -0.40
C TYR A 162 -1.05 -4.85 0.47
N ALA A 163 -1.68 -5.92 -0.02
CA ALA A 163 -2.57 -6.78 0.75
C ALA A 163 -1.99 -8.17 0.98
N ASN A 164 -2.47 -8.84 2.03
CA ASN A 164 -2.19 -10.25 2.25
C ASN A 164 -2.57 -11.07 1.02
N GLY A 165 -1.61 -11.83 0.49
CA GLY A 165 -1.75 -12.56 -0.77
C GLY A 165 -1.08 -11.88 -1.97
N ASP A 166 -0.58 -10.65 -1.82
CA ASP A 166 0.30 -10.02 -2.80
C ASP A 166 1.71 -10.60 -2.71
N SER A 167 2.33 -10.83 -3.86
CA SER A 167 3.74 -11.19 -3.97
C SER A 167 4.37 -10.57 -5.21
N ASP A 168 5.71 -10.57 -5.24
CA ASP A 168 6.46 -10.03 -6.35
C ASP A 168 7.63 -10.95 -6.70
N PHE A 169 7.85 -11.21 -7.99
CA PHE A 169 8.93 -12.06 -8.46
C PHE A 169 10.32 -11.52 -8.15
N ALA A 170 10.49 -10.21 -7.98
CA ALA A 170 11.74 -9.64 -7.45
C ALA A 170 12.06 -10.15 -6.04
N TRP A 171 11.04 -10.46 -5.21
CA TRP A 171 11.21 -11.11 -3.91
C TRP A 171 11.52 -12.61 -4.06
N ALA A 172 10.79 -13.32 -4.93
CA ALA A 172 11.03 -14.74 -5.19
C ALA A 172 12.43 -15.03 -5.76
N ARG A 173 13.00 -14.09 -6.53
CA ARG A 173 14.40 -14.14 -7.01
C ARG A 173 15.42 -14.17 -5.85
N LEU A 174 15.05 -13.66 -4.67
CA LEU A 174 15.92 -13.62 -3.51
C LEU A 174 15.86 -14.88 -2.65
N THR A 175 14.96 -15.84 -2.90
CA THR A 175 14.79 -17.01 -2.02
C THR A 175 16.09 -17.79 -1.80
N ARG A 176 16.87 -18.05 -2.86
CA ARG A 176 18.18 -18.72 -2.74
C ARG A 176 19.22 -17.84 -2.03
N TRP A 177 19.24 -16.54 -2.31
CA TRP A 177 20.12 -15.57 -1.64
C TRP A 177 19.85 -15.51 -0.13
N ARG A 178 18.59 -15.33 0.26
CA ARG A 178 18.15 -15.27 1.68
C ARG A 178 18.55 -16.54 2.42
N GLY A 179 18.33 -17.71 1.81
CA GLY A 179 18.72 -19.00 2.38
C GLY A 179 20.23 -19.13 2.61
N LEU A 180 21.05 -18.71 1.65
CA LEU A 180 22.51 -18.77 1.78
C LEU A 180 23.05 -17.76 2.80
N VAL A 181 22.52 -16.54 2.83
CA VAL A 181 22.91 -15.54 3.83
C VAL A 181 22.53 -16.03 5.24
N ALA A 182 21.33 -16.56 5.43
CA ALA A 182 20.90 -17.12 6.70
C ALA A 182 21.80 -18.28 7.14
N SER A 183 22.08 -19.22 6.24
CA SER A 183 22.96 -20.36 6.53
C SER A 183 24.39 -19.93 6.85
N ALA A 184 24.94 -18.95 6.13
CA ALA A 184 26.27 -18.40 6.41
C ALA A 184 26.30 -17.67 7.76
N TYR A 185 25.20 -16.98 8.11
CA TYR A 185 25.09 -16.24 9.35
C TYR A 185 25.17 -17.13 10.60
N GLU A 186 24.59 -18.34 10.52
CA GLU A 186 24.53 -19.31 11.62
C GLU A 186 25.87 -20.00 11.93
N VAL A 187 26.90 -19.82 11.09
CA VAL A 187 28.21 -20.43 11.31
C VAL A 187 28.94 -19.72 12.47
N PRO A 188 29.33 -20.43 13.54
CA PRO A 188 30.05 -19.84 14.65
C PRO A 188 31.46 -19.36 14.25
N PRO A 189 31.97 -18.29 14.88
CA PRO A 189 31.32 -17.47 15.90
C PRO A 189 30.18 -16.58 15.35
N ILE A 190 29.12 -16.44 16.15
CA ILE A 190 27.91 -15.68 15.79
C ILE A 190 27.94 -14.34 16.54
N SER A 191 28.63 -13.34 15.99
CA SER A 191 28.52 -11.95 16.45
C SER A 191 27.64 -11.12 15.51
N THR A 192 26.96 -10.12 16.07
CA THR A 192 26.12 -9.19 15.30
C THR A 192 27.01 -8.40 14.33
N PRO A 193 26.59 -8.26 13.06
CA PRO A 193 27.29 -7.41 12.11
C PRO A 193 27.41 -5.97 12.62
N THR A 194 28.49 -5.29 12.27
CA THR A 194 28.65 -3.84 12.42
C THR A 194 28.34 -3.11 11.13
N THR A 195 28.38 -3.81 9.99
CA THR A 195 28.11 -3.26 8.67
C THR A 195 27.44 -4.32 7.79
N VAL A 196 26.45 -3.89 7.03
CA VAL A 196 25.70 -4.70 6.07
C VAL A 196 25.81 -4.01 4.71
N GLN A 197 26.27 -4.73 3.69
CA GLN A 197 26.39 -4.21 2.33
C GLN A 197 25.71 -5.16 1.35
N VAL A 198 24.94 -4.59 0.42
CA VAL A 198 24.35 -5.30 -0.71
C VAL A 198 24.91 -4.69 -1.98
N THR A 199 25.61 -5.49 -2.77
CA THR A 199 26.15 -5.09 -4.06
C THR A 199 25.18 -5.52 -5.15
N GLY A 200 24.80 -4.63 -6.07
CA GLY A 200 23.90 -4.98 -7.17
C GLY A 200 23.54 -3.82 -8.08
N THR A 201 22.79 -4.11 -9.14
CA THR A 201 22.39 -3.11 -10.13
C THR A 201 21.53 -2.02 -9.49
N ALA A 202 21.94 -0.77 -9.66
CA ALA A 202 21.14 0.38 -9.23
C ALA A 202 19.77 0.36 -9.92
N GLY A 203 18.71 0.70 -9.19
CA GLY A 203 17.35 0.69 -9.73
C GLY A 203 16.66 -0.67 -9.76
N ASN A 204 17.33 -1.76 -9.35
CA ASN A 204 16.72 -3.09 -9.39
C ASN A 204 15.90 -3.39 -8.11
N PRO A 205 14.61 -3.82 -8.24
CA PRO A 205 13.76 -4.13 -7.08
C PRO A 205 14.30 -5.24 -6.16
N SER A 206 14.93 -6.30 -6.71
CA SER A 206 15.52 -7.37 -5.89
C SER A 206 16.68 -6.86 -5.03
N VAL A 207 17.47 -5.90 -5.52
CA VAL A 207 18.55 -5.29 -4.73
C VAL A 207 17.98 -4.49 -3.56
N ALA A 208 16.95 -3.68 -3.82
CA ALA A 208 16.26 -2.92 -2.79
C ALA A 208 15.66 -3.84 -1.72
N LEU A 209 14.89 -4.86 -2.14
CA LEU A 209 14.26 -5.81 -1.22
C LEU A 209 15.29 -6.63 -0.42
N MET A 210 16.45 -6.96 -0.99
CA MET A 210 17.51 -7.65 -0.26
C MET A 210 18.10 -6.76 0.84
N ALA A 211 18.36 -5.49 0.53
CA ALA A 211 18.83 -4.51 1.50
C ALA A 211 17.80 -4.29 2.61
N GLY A 212 16.53 -4.09 2.25
CA GLY A 212 15.43 -3.93 3.20
C GLY A 212 15.20 -5.16 4.07
N TRP A 213 15.33 -6.37 3.53
CA TRP A 213 15.25 -7.60 4.32
C TRP A 213 16.36 -7.71 5.36
N LEU A 214 17.60 -7.40 4.98
CA LEU A 214 18.72 -7.43 5.92
C LEU A 214 18.58 -6.35 6.99
N GLU A 215 18.13 -5.15 6.62
CA GLU A 215 17.88 -4.06 7.56
C GLU A 215 16.77 -4.40 8.55
N HIS A 216 15.65 -4.93 8.05
CA HIS A 216 14.53 -5.40 8.87
C HIS A 216 14.96 -6.50 9.84
N THR A 217 15.73 -7.48 9.35
CA THR A 217 16.12 -8.66 10.14
C THR A 217 17.22 -8.35 11.15
N LEU A 218 18.18 -7.48 10.81
CA LEU A 218 19.36 -7.21 11.63
C LEU A 218 19.27 -5.91 12.44
N GLY A 219 18.32 -5.02 12.12
CA GLY A 219 18.20 -3.69 12.72
C GLY A 219 19.36 -2.75 12.36
N ILE A 220 20.06 -3.02 11.25
CA ILE A 220 21.23 -2.27 10.78
C ILE A 220 20.97 -1.82 9.35
N GLN A 221 21.08 -0.52 9.10
CA GLN A 221 20.92 0.04 7.77
C GLN A 221 21.89 -0.61 6.78
N ALA A 222 21.34 -1.16 5.70
CA ALA A 222 22.12 -1.79 4.63
C ALA A 222 22.60 -0.74 3.62
N GLU A 223 23.89 -0.76 3.31
CA GLU A 223 24.47 0.07 2.26
C GLU A 223 24.32 -0.64 0.90
N VAL A 224 23.71 0.04 -0.08
CA VAL A 224 23.60 -0.49 -1.45
C VAL A 224 24.74 0.06 -2.30
N LEU A 225 25.56 -0.85 -2.83
CA LEU A 225 26.74 -0.55 -3.64
C LEU A 225 26.56 -1.02 -5.08
N ALA A 226 27.19 -0.31 -6.03
CA ALA A 226 27.26 -0.74 -7.42
C ALA A 226 28.22 -1.94 -7.57
N PRO A 227 27.98 -2.86 -8.52
CA PRO A 227 28.91 -3.95 -8.80
C PRO A 227 30.26 -3.43 -9.31
N PRO A 228 31.33 -4.25 -9.23
CA PRO A 228 32.61 -3.93 -9.84
C PRO A 228 32.45 -3.57 -11.32
N ALA A 229 33.27 -2.64 -11.83
CA ALA A 229 33.16 -2.16 -13.21
C ALA A 229 33.30 -3.27 -14.27
N GLU A 230 34.02 -4.34 -13.96
CA GLU A 230 34.21 -5.52 -14.81
C GLU A 230 32.92 -6.37 -14.92
N ASP A 231 32.01 -6.23 -13.96
CA ASP A 231 30.71 -6.91 -13.87
C ASP A 231 29.53 -5.93 -14.11
N GLY A 232 29.78 -4.78 -14.75
CA GLY A 232 28.81 -3.69 -14.90
C GLY A 232 27.52 -4.06 -15.64
N ASP A 233 27.55 -5.10 -16.48
CA ASP A 233 26.38 -5.61 -17.21
C ASP A 233 25.51 -6.58 -16.37
N PHE A 234 25.88 -6.82 -15.11
CA PHE A 234 25.15 -7.70 -14.22
C PHE A 234 23.79 -7.10 -13.82
N ALA A 235 22.69 -7.86 -14.00
CA ALA A 235 21.35 -7.51 -13.54
C ALA A 235 20.96 -8.23 -12.23
N GLY A 236 20.60 -7.47 -11.19
CA GLY A 236 20.09 -7.96 -9.89
C GLY A 236 21.10 -7.86 -8.75
N VAL A 237 20.95 -8.74 -7.74
CA VAL A 237 21.89 -8.86 -6.62
C VAL A 237 23.18 -9.54 -7.07
N HIS A 238 24.30 -8.82 -6.96
CA HIS A 238 25.65 -9.30 -7.26
C HIS A 238 26.31 -9.90 -6.02
N GLY A 239 26.13 -9.28 -4.85
CA GLY A 239 26.73 -9.80 -3.62
C GLY A 239 26.11 -9.26 -2.34
N VAL A 240 26.42 -9.94 -1.24
CA VAL A 240 26.04 -9.57 0.13
C VAL A 240 27.24 -9.74 1.04
N ARG A 241 27.56 -8.69 1.79
CA ARG A 241 28.69 -8.68 2.72
C ARG A 241 28.25 -8.25 4.10
N LEU A 242 28.54 -9.09 5.10
CA LEU A 242 28.29 -8.81 6.51
C LEU A 242 29.65 -8.71 7.22
N VAL A 243 29.95 -7.52 7.74
CA VAL A 243 31.18 -7.29 8.52
C VAL A 243 30.85 -7.50 9.98
N ARG A 244 31.55 -8.42 10.64
CA ARG A 244 31.42 -8.72 12.06
C ARG A 244 32.74 -8.47 12.78
N THR A 245 32.69 -8.46 14.11
CA THR A 245 33.91 -8.34 14.93
C THR A 245 34.81 -9.57 14.87
N ASP A 246 34.24 -10.72 14.54
CA ASP A 246 34.90 -12.03 14.48
C ASP A 246 35.23 -12.49 13.05
N GLY A 247 34.89 -11.70 12.03
CA GLY A 247 35.25 -11.95 10.65
C GLY A 247 34.26 -11.35 9.66
N VAL A 248 34.40 -11.73 8.40
CA VAL A 248 33.54 -11.24 7.32
C VAL A 248 32.83 -12.43 6.68
N ILE A 249 31.53 -12.29 6.47
CA ILE A 249 30.77 -13.16 5.57
C ILE A 249 30.63 -12.40 4.25
N ASP A 250 31.03 -13.03 3.16
CA ASP A 250 31.00 -12.44 1.82
C ASP A 250 30.45 -13.47 0.83
N LEU A 251 29.29 -13.18 0.26
CA LEU A 251 28.69 -13.95 -0.82
C LEU A 251 28.75 -13.09 -2.07
N THR A 252 29.51 -13.53 -3.07
CA THR A 252 29.68 -12.78 -4.31
C THR A 252 29.39 -13.69 -5.51
N ARG A 253 28.54 -13.24 -6.41
CA ARG A 253 28.27 -13.94 -7.67
C ARG A 253 29.45 -13.78 -8.62
N VAL A 254 29.85 -14.89 -9.23
CA VAL A 254 30.99 -14.95 -10.15
C VAL A 254 30.58 -15.23 -11.59
N ASP A 255 29.43 -15.89 -11.80
CA ASP A 255 28.79 -16.08 -13.10
C ASP A 255 27.28 -16.32 -12.92
N ASP A 256 26.56 -16.60 -14.01
CA ASP A 256 25.11 -16.84 -13.97
C ASP A 256 24.72 -18.14 -13.25
N GLU A 257 25.66 -19.06 -13.06
CA GLU A 257 25.44 -20.41 -12.52
C GLU A 257 25.94 -20.57 -11.08
N SER A 258 26.75 -19.65 -10.57
CA SER A 258 27.46 -19.86 -9.30
C SER A 258 27.81 -18.59 -8.54
N ILE A 259 27.97 -18.76 -7.23
CA ILE A 259 28.51 -17.76 -6.32
C ILE A 259 29.68 -18.34 -5.54
N VAL A 260 30.55 -17.47 -5.04
CA VAL A 260 31.58 -17.79 -4.06
C VAL A 260 31.14 -17.25 -2.70
N MET A 261 31.11 -18.13 -1.71
CA MET A 261 30.83 -17.79 -0.31
C MET A 261 32.12 -17.88 0.50
N LYS A 262 32.50 -16.81 1.18
CA LYS A 262 33.61 -16.77 2.14
C LYS A 262 33.05 -16.56 3.53
N LEU A 263 33.49 -17.39 4.47
CA LEU A 263 33.12 -17.34 5.87
C LEU A 263 34.31 -16.82 6.71
N PRO A 264 34.09 -16.37 7.94
CA PRO A 264 35.18 -16.00 8.86
C PRO A 264 36.26 -17.08 8.94
N GLY A 265 37.48 -16.73 8.52
CA GLY A 265 38.64 -17.63 8.53
C GLY A 265 38.81 -18.53 7.31
N ASP A 266 37.95 -18.41 6.29
CA ASP A 266 38.11 -19.05 4.99
C ASP A 266 38.55 -18.05 3.91
N ASP A 267 39.84 -18.11 3.56
CA ASP A 267 40.42 -17.28 2.50
C ASP A 267 40.24 -17.89 1.10
N THR A 268 39.84 -19.17 1.00
CA THR A 268 39.74 -19.90 -0.27
C THR A 268 38.39 -19.71 -0.94
N GLY A 269 37.31 -19.63 -0.15
CA GLY A 269 35.94 -19.47 -0.62
C GLY A 269 35.34 -20.76 -1.16
N GLN A 270 34.09 -21.02 -0.78
CA GLN A 270 33.31 -22.15 -1.25
C GLN A 270 32.49 -21.76 -2.49
N HIS A 271 32.66 -22.51 -3.59
CA HIS A 271 31.78 -22.38 -4.75
C HIS A 271 30.44 -23.05 -4.49
N VAL A 272 29.36 -22.31 -4.70
CA VAL A 272 27.98 -22.76 -4.56
C VAL A 272 27.27 -22.59 -5.90
N THR A 273 26.72 -23.69 -6.43
CA THR A 273 25.88 -23.65 -7.64
C THR A 273 24.57 -22.95 -7.31
N MET A 274 24.33 -21.82 -7.98
CA MET A 274 23.14 -21.00 -7.84
C MET A 274 22.78 -20.37 -9.21
N PRO A 275 22.20 -21.14 -10.14
CA PRO A 275 21.69 -20.59 -11.39
C PRO A 275 20.70 -19.45 -11.16
N ARG A 276 20.67 -18.52 -12.11
CA ARG A 276 19.57 -17.57 -12.25
C ARG A 276 18.25 -18.33 -12.36
N ARG A 277 17.22 -17.81 -11.70
CA ARG A 277 15.91 -18.44 -11.68
C ARG A 277 15.13 -18.07 -12.94
N THR A 278 14.56 -19.07 -13.60
CA THR A 278 13.66 -18.86 -14.74
C THR A 278 12.28 -18.40 -14.30
N LEU A 279 11.50 -17.81 -15.20
CA LEU A 279 10.13 -17.39 -14.90
C LEU A 279 9.25 -18.56 -14.44
N ALA A 280 9.44 -19.74 -15.05
CA ALA A 280 8.78 -20.98 -14.64
C ALA A 280 9.14 -21.37 -13.21
N GLU A 281 10.41 -21.31 -12.81
CA GLU A 281 10.83 -21.62 -11.43
C GLU A 281 10.28 -20.62 -10.40
N LEU A 282 10.10 -19.36 -10.79
CA LEU A 282 9.52 -18.33 -9.92
C LEU A 282 8.02 -18.57 -9.75
N LEU A 283 7.29 -18.77 -10.85
CA LEU A 283 5.86 -19.06 -10.83
C LEU A 283 5.56 -20.35 -10.05
N THR A 284 6.30 -21.43 -10.29
CA THR A 284 6.14 -22.69 -9.55
C THR A 284 6.34 -22.52 -8.05
N GLU A 285 7.29 -21.67 -7.61
CA GLU A 285 7.44 -21.39 -6.18
C GLU A 285 6.22 -20.67 -5.59
N GLU A 286 5.73 -19.65 -6.29
CA GLU A 286 4.56 -18.87 -5.86
C GLU A 286 3.28 -19.71 -5.81
N LEU A 287 3.13 -20.70 -6.70
CA LEU A 287 1.98 -21.61 -6.71
C LEU A 287 2.06 -22.71 -5.64
N ARG A 288 3.22 -22.93 -5.00
CA ARG A 288 3.39 -23.95 -3.96
C ARG A 288 2.73 -23.59 -2.64
N ARG A 289 2.65 -22.30 -2.33
CA ARG A 289 2.14 -21.80 -1.05
C ARG A 289 1.31 -20.53 -1.31
N LEU A 290 -0.01 -20.66 -1.23
CA LEU A 290 -0.95 -19.57 -1.54
C LEU A 290 -1.28 -18.67 -0.35
N ASP A 291 -0.87 -19.05 0.86
CA ASP A 291 -1.04 -18.18 2.04
C ASP A 291 -0.05 -16.99 2.03
N PRO A 292 -0.34 -15.92 2.77
CA PRO A 292 0.44 -14.69 2.72
C PRO A 292 1.92 -14.90 3.12
N ASP A 293 2.83 -14.25 2.40
CA ASP A 293 4.22 -14.11 2.84
C ASP A 293 4.33 -12.87 3.73
N GLU A 294 4.18 -13.06 5.04
CA GLU A 294 4.24 -11.98 6.03
C GLU A 294 5.59 -11.24 5.98
N VAL A 295 6.69 -11.96 5.75
CA VAL A 295 8.04 -11.38 5.67
C VAL A 295 8.15 -10.47 4.46
N TYR A 296 7.58 -10.86 3.31
CA TYR A 296 7.54 -9.98 2.14
C TYR A 296 6.83 -8.65 2.47
N GLY A 297 5.66 -8.70 3.10
CA GLY A 297 4.91 -7.50 3.47
C GLY A 297 5.68 -6.57 4.42
N GLU A 298 6.34 -7.14 5.44
CA GLU A 298 7.19 -6.39 6.38
C GLU A 298 8.40 -5.76 5.68
N VAL A 299 9.08 -6.53 4.84
CA VAL A 299 10.24 -6.04 4.07
C VAL A 299 9.81 -4.96 3.10
N LEU A 300 8.70 -5.14 2.37
CA LEU A 300 8.19 -4.15 1.44
C LEU A 300 7.85 -2.84 2.16
N ALA A 301 7.27 -2.91 3.37
CA ALA A 301 6.99 -1.74 4.19
C ALA A 301 8.26 -0.98 4.59
N THR A 302 9.35 -1.69 4.90
CA THR A 302 10.61 -1.12 5.43
C THR A 302 11.61 -0.71 4.35
N THR A 303 11.65 -1.41 3.20
CA THR A 303 12.59 -1.23 2.07
C THR A 303 12.61 0.20 1.48
N TYR A 304 11.60 1.00 1.80
CA TYR A 304 11.46 2.39 1.37
C TYR A 304 11.03 3.32 2.53
N SER A 305 11.38 2.98 3.78
CA SER A 305 11.04 3.80 4.96
C SER A 305 11.79 5.13 5.04
N SER A 306 12.53 5.49 3.99
CA SER A 306 13.06 6.82 3.79
C SER A 306 11.92 7.83 3.71
N ILE A 307 12.06 8.95 4.41
CA ILE A 307 11.03 9.99 4.42
C ILE A 307 10.75 10.63 3.05
N SER A 308 11.63 10.40 2.06
CA SER A 308 11.35 10.73 0.66
C SER A 308 10.12 10.01 0.09
N ASP A 309 9.71 8.87 0.66
CA ASP A 309 8.56 8.10 0.17
C ASP A 309 7.23 8.55 0.78
N THR A 310 7.23 9.37 1.83
CA THR A 310 5.98 9.91 2.37
C THR A 310 5.40 11.02 1.49
N ALA A 311 6.25 11.73 0.74
CA ALA A 311 5.83 12.70 -0.27
C ALA A 311 4.94 12.04 -1.33
N THR A 312 5.18 10.76 -1.59
CA THR A 312 4.47 10.02 -2.62
C THR A 312 3.02 9.70 -2.27
N TYR A 313 2.61 9.80 -1.00
CA TYR A 313 1.19 9.69 -0.63
C TYR A 313 0.39 10.94 -1.01
N ALA A 314 1.06 12.08 -1.16
CA ALA A 314 0.47 13.33 -1.60
C ALA A 314 0.60 13.54 -3.12
N ASP A 315 1.60 12.92 -3.74
CA ASP A 315 1.88 13.03 -5.17
C ASP A 315 0.74 12.49 -6.05
N GLY A 316 0.51 13.13 -7.21
CA GLY A 316 -0.55 12.78 -8.16
C GLY A 316 -1.98 13.16 -7.75
N LYS A 317 -2.17 13.80 -6.59
CA LYS A 317 -3.48 14.26 -6.11
C LYS A 317 -3.75 15.73 -6.44
N PRO A 318 -5.01 16.18 -6.39
CA PRO A 318 -5.35 17.58 -6.65
C PRO A 318 -4.56 18.57 -5.80
N GLU A 319 -4.09 19.64 -6.43
CA GLU A 319 -3.41 20.74 -5.75
C GLU A 319 -4.33 21.41 -4.71
N PRO A 320 -3.76 21.96 -3.61
CA PRO A 320 -4.55 22.64 -2.61
C PRO A 320 -5.20 23.92 -3.14
N THR A 321 -6.32 24.26 -2.52
CA THR A 321 -7.02 25.52 -2.74
C THR A 321 -7.20 26.26 -1.42
N ASP A 322 -7.09 27.58 -1.47
CA ASP A 322 -7.30 28.44 -0.32
C ASP A 322 -8.73 28.97 -0.28
N LEU A 323 -9.34 28.91 0.90
CA LEU A 323 -10.54 29.66 1.25
C LEU A 323 -10.18 30.64 2.36
N VAL A 324 -9.95 31.89 1.99
CA VAL A 324 -9.64 32.98 2.92
C VAL A 324 -10.94 33.62 3.42
N VAL A 325 -11.07 33.73 4.74
CA VAL A 325 -12.21 34.35 5.43
C VAL A 325 -11.72 35.33 6.50
N PRO A 326 -12.58 36.22 7.04
CA PRO A 326 -12.10 37.34 7.85
C PRO A 326 -11.39 36.95 9.16
N ASP A 327 -11.86 35.90 9.83
CA ASP A 327 -11.41 35.53 11.18
C ASP A 327 -11.55 34.03 11.46
N ALA A 328 -11.04 33.61 12.63
CA ALA A 328 -11.06 32.21 13.07
C ALA A 328 -12.47 31.62 13.24
N ASP A 329 -13.48 32.43 13.58
CA ASP A 329 -14.86 31.96 13.72
C ASP A 329 -15.48 31.71 12.34
N ALA A 330 -15.18 32.58 11.37
CA ALA A 330 -15.55 32.38 9.98
C ALA A 330 -14.87 31.14 9.38
N VAL A 331 -13.59 30.88 9.72
CA VAL A 331 -12.88 29.64 9.33
C VAL A 331 -13.65 28.42 9.83
N ALA A 332 -13.99 28.41 11.13
CA ALA A 332 -14.71 27.31 11.75
C ALA A 332 -16.08 27.06 11.12
N GLN A 333 -16.86 28.12 10.87
CA GLN A 333 -18.18 28.01 10.24
C GLN A 333 -18.10 27.52 8.79
N ALA A 334 -17.17 28.06 8.00
CA ALA A 334 -17.00 27.68 6.60
C ALA A 334 -16.56 26.21 6.47
N ALA A 335 -15.60 25.79 7.30
CA ALA A 335 -15.13 24.40 7.33
C ALA A 335 -16.25 23.44 7.75
N ALA A 336 -16.96 23.73 8.85
CA ALA A 336 -18.06 22.88 9.31
C ALA A 336 -19.18 22.73 8.26
N GLN A 337 -19.56 23.82 7.59
CA GLN A 337 -20.57 23.80 6.52
C GLN A 337 -20.11 22.97 5.31
N ARG A 338 -18.86 23.15 4.87
CA ARG A 338 -18.31 22.38 3.74
C ARG A 338 -18.21 20.90 4.08
N SER A 339 -17.72 20.57 5.27
CA SER A 339 -17.62 19.18 5.72
C SER A 339 -18.98 18.51 5.82
N ALA A 340 -20.00 19.20 6.35
CA ALA A 340 -21.36 18.64 6.41
C ALA A 340 -21.91 18.29 5.02
N GLN A 341 -21.68 19.15 4.01
CA GLN A 341 -22.08 18.88 2.62
C GLN A 341 -21.35 17.66 2.04
N GLN A 342 -20.04 17.55 2.28
CA GLN A 342 -19.23 16.42 1.83
C GLN A 342 -19.67 15.09 2.47
N LEU A 343 -20.06 15.12 3.76
CA LEU A 343 -20.56 13.95 4.47
C LEU A 343 -21.91 13.46 3.93
N VAL A 344 -22.81 14.35 3.50
CA VAL A 344 -24.07 13.95 2.83
C VAL A 344 -23.76 13.14 1.57
N VAL A 345 -22.89 13.65 0.71
CA VAL A 345 -22.47 12.95 -0.53
C VAL A 345 -21.83 11.59 -0.18
N GLY A 346 -20.97 11.57 0.83
CA GLY A 346 -20.37 10.33 1.34
C GLY A 346 -21.37 9.26 1.74
N ILE A 347 -22.40 9.65 2.51
CA ILE A 347 -23.47 8.75 2.96
C ILE A 347 -24.32 8.27 1.77
N GLU A 348 -24.64 9.15 0.82
CA GLU A 348 -25.41 8.79 -0.37
C GLU A 348 -24.69 7.74 -1.21
N GLU A 349 -23.38 7.92 -1.42
CA GLU A 349 -22.56 7.03 -2.26
C GLU A 349 -22.19 5.72 -1.55
N ARG A 350 -21.97 5.73 -0.23
CA ARG A 350 -21.31 4.62 0.49
C ARG A 350 -22.07 4.09 1.71
N GLN A 351 -23.27 4.60 1.95
CA GLN A 351 -24.15 4.27 3.09
C GLN A 351 -23.60 4.64 4.48
N LEU A 352 -22.32 5.00 4.60
CA LEU A 352 -21.66 5.47 5.81
C LEU A 352 -20.76 6.65 5.45
N ALA A 353 -20.49 7.52 6.42
CA ALA A 353 -19.47 8.55 6.29
C ALA A 353 -18.56 8.63 7.51
N HIS A 354 -17.28 8.92 7.26
CA HIS A 354 -16.23 8.96 8.27
C HIS A 354 -15.61 10.36 8.32
N LEU A 355 -15.69 10.99 9.49
CA LEU A 355 -15.11 12.30 9.78
C LEU A 355 -13.97 12.16 10.80
N VAL A 356 -12.80 12.69 10.46
CA VAL A 356 -11.66 12.80 11.39
C VAL A 356 -11.62 14.22 11.97
N LEU A 357 -11.61 14.28 13.30
CA LEU A 357 -11.50 15.48 14.10
C LEU A 357 -10.04 15.77 14.46
N THR A 358 -9.78 17.03 14.82
CA THR A 358 -8.47 17.50 15.26
C THR A 358 -8.63 18.42 16.47
N GLY A 359 -7.59 18.47 17.30
CA GLY A 359 -7.51 19.42 18.40
C GLY A 359 -7.14 20.83 17.97
N GLY A 360 -6.67 21.62 18.94
CA GLY A 360 -6.24 23.01 18.72
C GLY A 360 -7.41 23.99 18.60
N THR A 361 -7.11 25.28 18.74
CA THR A 361 -8.11 26.34 18.93
C THR A 361 -9.13 26.45 17.80
N VAL A 362 -8.71 26.36 16.54
CA VAL A 362 -9.61 26.43 15.38
C VAL A 362 -10.32 25.09 15.16
N GLY A 363 -9.64 23.97 15.42
CA GLY A 363 -10.23 22.63 15.34
C GLY A 363 -11.41 22.47 16.31
N THR A 364 -11.26 22.86 17.57
CA THR A 364 -12.34 22.80 18.57
C THR A 364 -13.47 23.79 18.26
N LYS A 365 -13.18 24.99 17.74
CA LYS A 365 -14.21 25.92 17.22
C LYS A 365 -15.00 25.33 16.07
N THR A 366 -14.31 24.66 15.13
CA THR A 366 -14.95 23.96 14.00
C THR A 366 -15.83 22.82 14.49
N ALA A 367 -15.34 22.03 15.44
CA ALA A 367 -16.11 20.99 16.10
C ALA A 367 -17.39 21.55 16.76
N ALA A 368 -17.31 22.68 17.45
CA ALA A 368 -18.49 23.34 18.04
C ALA A 368 -19.51 23.85 17.00
N ALA A 369 -19.08 24.12 15.77
CA ALA A 369 -19.96 24.56 14.67
C ALA A 369 -20.62 23.40 13.90
N LEU A 370 -20.07 22.18 14.01
CA LEU A 370 -20.55 21.01 13.27
C LEU A 370 -22.01 20.63 13.56
N PRO A 371 -22.52 20.59 14.81
CA PRO A 371 -23.88 20.14 15.07
C PRO A 371 -24.93 20.90 14.23
N ALA A 372 -24.86 22.24 14.22
CA ALA A 372 -25.75 23.07 13.43
C ALA A 372 -25.56 22.90 11.91
N ALA A 373 -24.31 22.69 11.46
CA ALA A 373 -24.01 22.47 10.05
C ALA A 373 -24.53 21.11 9.55
N LEU A 374 -24.37 20.06 10.35
CA LEU A 374 -24.83 18.69 10.05
C LEU A 374 -26.37 18.63 10.01
N GLU A 375 -27.05 19.25 10.98
CA GLU A 375 -28.51 19.36 11.00
C GLU A 375 -29.01 20.08 9.75
N LYS A 376 -28.42 21.25 9.43
CA LYS A 376 -28.81 22.05 8.26
C LYS A 376 -28.59 21.31 6.94
N ALA A 377 -27.52 20.51 6.84
CA ALA A 377 -27.24 19.70 5.66
C ALA A 377 -28.11 18.44 5.56
N GLY A 378 -28.76 18.02 6.65
CA GLY A 378 -29.57 16.81 6.70
C GLY A 378 -28.73 15.52 6.78
N VAL A 379 -27.58 15.56 7.47
CA VAL A 379 -26.72 14.37 7.64
C VAL A 379 -27.42 13.34 8.54
N ASP A 380 -27.51 12.09 8.08
CA ASP A 380 -27.98 10.97 8.90
C ASP A 380 -26.89 10.58 9.92
N LEU A 381 -27.05 11.05 11.17
CA LEU A 381 -26.10 10.79 12.25
C LEU A 381 -25.95 9.31 12.60
N THR A 382 -26.93 8.45 12.27
CA THR A 382 -26.82 7.01 12.55
C THR A 382 -25.77 6.32 11.67
N ARG A 383 -25.37 6.97 10.58
CA ARG A 383 -24.39 6.53 9.57
C ARG A 383 -23.07 7.30 9.63
N LEU A 384 -22.95 8.27 10.53
CA LEU A 384 -21.75 9.07 10.72
C LEU A 384 -20.82 8.38 11.74
N HIS A 385 -19.53 8.27 11.42
CA HIS A 385 -18.47 7.81 12.30
C HIS A 385 -17.46 8.94 12.57
N LEU A 386 -17.08 9.12 13.84
CA LEU A 386 -16.13 10.13 14.30
C LEU A 386 -14.82 9.49 14.74
N TRP A 387 -13.71 10.07 14.29
CA TRP A 387 -12.33 9.64 14.57
C TRP A 387 -11.48 10.84 14.98
N TRP A 388 -10.26 10.59 15.45
CA TRP A 388 -9.27 11.64 15.76
C TRP A 388 -8.00 11.43 14.92
N GLY A 389 -7.41 12.53 14.44
CA GLY A 389 -6.14 12.51 13.70
C GLY A 389 -4.93 12.27 14.59
N ASP A 390 -5.00 12.78 15.82
CA ASP A 390 -4.05 12.56 16.90
C ASP A 390 -4.72 12.74 18.26
N GLU A 391 -4.07 12.28 19.31
CA GLU A 391 -4.51 12.47 20.69
C GLU A 391 -3.31 12.51 21.65
N ARG A 392 -3.46 13.26 22.74
CA ARG A 392 -2.47 13.36 23.80
C ARG A 392 -2.65 12.15 24.71
N PHE A 393 -1.57 11.39 24.92
CA PHE A 393 -1.62 10.17 25.71
C PHE A 393 -1.51 10.49 27.22
N VAL A 394 -2.56 11.11 27.73
CA VAL A 394 -2.70 11.57 29.11
C VAL A 394 -4.00 11.03 29.73
N GLY A 395 -4.21 11.26 31.03
CA GLY A 395 -5.41 10.79 31.73
C GLY A 395 -6.72 11.21 31.03
N PRO A 396 -7.79 10.39 31.13
CA PRO A 396 -9.00 10.51 30.31
C PRO A 396 -9.80 11.81 30.52
N ASP A 397 -9.64 12.47 31.67
CA ASP A 397 -10.29 13.75 31.99
C ASP A 397 -9.33 14.95 31.92
N SER A 398 -8.12 14.76 31.38
CA SER A 398 -7.17 15.85 31.20
C SER A 398 -7.69 16.86 30.18
N GLU A 399 -7.61 18.15 30.52
CA GLU A 399 -7.91 19.25 29.59
C GLU A 399 -7.01 19.27 28.35
N GLU A 400 -5.88 18.56 28.37
CA GLU A 400 -4.98 18.42 27.22
C GLU A 400 -5.48 17.43 26.15
N ARG A 401 -6.50 16.61 26.46
CA ARG A 401 -7.11 15.67 25.51
C ARG A 401 -7.91 16.43 24.45
N ASN A 402 -7.68 16.08 23.18
CA ASN A 402 -8.44 16.55 22.05
C ASN A 402 -9.92 16.15 22.18
N GLU A 403 -10.22 14.93 22.64
CA GLU A 403 -11.60 14.48 22.90
C GLU A 403 -12.31 15.32 23.97
N VAL A 404 -11.65 15.59 25.11
CA VAL A 404 -12.22 16.45 26.18
C VAL A 404 -12.54 17.84 25.64
N GLY A 405 -11.66 18.38 24.78
CA GLY A 405 -11.84 19.69 24.17
C GLY A 405 -13.05 19.83 23.25
N VAL A 406 -13.68 18.72 22.82
CA VAL A 406 -14.88 18.73 21.97
C VAL A 406 -16.09 18.05 22.61
N ARG A 407 -15.94 17.44 23.78
CA ARG A 407 -16.97 16.63 24.44
C ARG A 407 -18.31 17.38 24.61
N ALA A 408 -18.27 18.53 25.29
CA ALA A 408 -19.47 19.31 25.60
C ALA A 408 -20.07 20.04 24.39
N THR A 409 -19.25 20.39 23.39
CA THR A 409 -19.69 21.23 22.26
C THR A 409 -20.02 20.45 20.99
N LEU A 410 -19.57 19.20 20.89
CA LEU A 410 -19.80 18.33 19.73
C LEU A 410 -20.41 16.99 20.14
N LEU A 411 -19.72 16.22 21.01
CA LEU A 411 -20.09 14.82 21.25
C LEU A 411 -21.45 14.73 21.95
N GLU A 412 -21.63 15.45 23.06
CA GLU A 412 -22.90 15.48 23.81
C GLU A 412 -24.08 15.93 22.91
N PRO A 413 -24.02 17.08 22.20
CA PRO A 413 -25.08 17.47 21.26
C PRO A 413 -25.40 16.44 20.16
N LEU A 414 -24.37 15.82 19.57
CA LEU A 414 -24.61 14.83 18.51
C LEU A 414 -25.20 13.53 19.05
N GLN A 415 -24.79 13.09 20.24
CA GLN A 415 -25.39 11.92 20.90
C GLN A 415 -26.85 12.18 21.27
N GLU A 416 -27.18 13.36 21.81
CA GLU A 416 -28.55 13.79 22.06
C GLU A 416 -29.39 13.82 20.77
N ALA A 417 -28.77 14.19 19.64
CA ALA A 417 -29.37 14.18 18.31
C ALA A 417 -29.41 12.78 17.64
N GLY A 418 -28.90 11.73 18.30
CA GLY A 418 -29.02 10.33 17.86
C GLY A 418 -27.77 9.68 17.25
N LEU A 419 -26.59 10.30 17.36
CA LEU A 419 -25.31 9.67 17.00
C LEU A 419 -25.04 8.45 17.90
N PRO A 420 -24.88 7.23 17.36
CA PRO A 420 -24.62 6.05 18.17
C PRO A 420 -23.24 6.10 18.84
N GLN A 421 -23.15 5.73 20.13
CA GLN A 421 -21.86 5.67 20.86
C GLN A 421 -20.81 4.79 20.16
N ARG A 422 -21.25 3.67 19.56
CA ARG A 422 -20.38 2.75 18.81
C ARG A 422 -19.73 3.38 17.58
N ASN A 423 -20.22 4.56 17.13
CA ASN A 423 -19.68 5.28 16.00
C ASN A 423 -18.66 6.36 16.41
N ILE A 424 -18.36 6.50 17.71
CA ILE A 424 -17.38 7.46 18.25
C ILE A 424 -16.11 6.69 18.62
N HIS A 425 -15.04 6.90 17.85
CA HIS A 425 -13.81 6.12 17.93
C HIS A 425 -12.67 6.93 18.56
N VAL A 426 -12.69 6.98 19.90
CA VAL A 426 -11.73 7.74 20.70
C VAL A 426 -10.39 7.01 20.81
N MET A 427 -9.27 7.74 20.70
CA MET A 427 -7.93 7.16 20.95
C MET A 427 -7.74 6.83 22.45
N PRO A 428 -7.10 5.70 22.78
CA PRO A 428 -6.92 5.28 24.18
C PRO A 428 -6.11 6.28 25.03
N SER A 429 -6.18 6.07 26.34
CA SER A 429 -5.46 6.79 27.38
C SER A 429 -4.63 5.80 28.23
N PRO A 430 -3.68 6.29 29.04
CA PRO A 430 -2.97 5.42 29.99
C PRO A 430 -3.91 4.72 30.99
N ALA A 431 -5.10 5.27 31.25
CA ALA A 431 -6.08 4.68 32.16
C ALA A 431 -6.72 3.40 31.61
N ASP A 432 -6.59 3.15 30.30
CA ASP A 432 -7.05 1.92 29.64
C ASP A 432 -6.07 0.74 29.87
N GLY A 433 -4.99 0.96 30.62
CA GLY A 433 -4.02 -0.08 30.98
C GLY A 433 -3.09 -0.48 29.83
N MET A 434 -3.03 0.34 28.79
CA MET A 434 -2.19 0.13 27.60
C MET A 434 -0.88 0.93 27.72
N SER A 435 0.21 0.40 27.16
CA SER A 435 1.36 1.23 26.82
C SER A 435 1.02 2.15 25.64
N LEU A 436 1.87 3.15 25.37
CA LEU A 436 1.66 4.04 24.22
C LEU A 436 1.62 3.27 22.89
N ASP A 437 2.55 2.34 22.71
CA ASP A 437 2.64 1.53 21.49
C ASP A 437 1.45 0.59 21.34
N ASP A 438 1.02 -0.05 22.44
CA ASP A 438 -0.19 -0.89 22.44
C ASP A 438 -1.45 -0.07 22.13
N ALA A 439 -1.54 1.14 22.68
CA ALA A 439 -2.66 2.04 22.42
C ALA A 439 -2.72 2.49 20.95
N ALA A 440 -1.57 2.80 20.35
CA ALA A 440 -1.48 3.12 18.93
C ALA A 440 -1.80 1.91 18.05
N ALA A 441 -1.27 0.74 18.38
CA ALA A 441 -1.56 -0.51 17.67
C ALA A 441 -3.05 -0.87 17.75
N TRP A 442 -3.66 -0.73 18.93
CA TRP A 442 -5.10 -0.93 19.13
C TRP A 442 -5.91 0.03 18.27
N TYR A 443 -5.58 1.32 18.25
CA TYR A 443 -6.30 2.29 17.42
C TYR A 443 -6.16 1.98 15.92
N GLY A 444 -4.96 1.58 15.49
CA GLY A 444 -4.71 1.09 14.15
C GLY A 444 -5.57 -0.13 13.82
N GLN A 445 -5.71 -1.07 14.75
CA GLN A 445 -6.56 -2.26 14.57
C GLN A 445 -8.04 -1.90 14.45
N GLN A 446 -8.53 -0.91 15.20
CA GLN A 446 -9.92 -0.45 15.08
C GLN A 446 -10.20 0.14 13.69
N LEU A 447 -9.26 0.90 13.15
CA LEU A 447 -9.33 1.40 11.77
C LEU A 447 -9.38 0.24 10.78
N ASP A 448 -8.46 -0.73 10.95
CA ASP A 448 -8.37 -1.91 10.11
C ASP A 448 -9.68 -2.72 10.12
N GLN A 449 -10.26 -2.98 11.31
CA GLN A 449 -11.52 -3.71 11.48
C GLN A 449 -12.74 -2.99 10.89
N MET A 450 -12.87 -1.67 11.14
CA MET A 450 -14.05 -0.92 10.67
C MET A 450 -14.17 -0.93 9.15
N GLY A 451 -13.04 -1.06 8.49
CA GLY A 451 -13.00 -1.08 7.06
C GLY A 451 -13.34 -2.41 6.38
N GLY A 452 -13.58 -3.49 7.12
CA GLY A 452 -13.94 -4.81 6.60
C GLY A 452 -12.76 -5.77 6.44
N ASP A 453 -13.00 -6.93 5.80
CA ASP A 453 -12.04 -8.04 5.70
C ASP A 453 -10.78 -7.72 4.85
N GLU A 454 -10.79 -6.61 4.11
CA GLU A 454 -9.62 -6.07 3.41
C GLU A 454 -8.84 -5.10 4.30
N PRO A 455 -7.53 -5.31 4.57
CA PRO A 455 -6.74 -4.44 5.43
C PRO A 455 -6.72 -2.96 4.96
N PHE A 456 -6.81 -2.03 5.90
CA PHE A 456 -6.96 -0.58 5.62
C PHE A 456 -5.88 0.03 4.73
N ARG A 457 -4.65 -0.47 4.85
CA ARG A 457 -3.46 0.07 4.19
C ARG A 457 -3.48 -0.11 2.69
N THR A 458 -4.42 -0.90 2.17
CA THR A 458 -4.41 -1.36 0.77
C THR A 458 -5.47 -0.66 -0.06
N ARG A 459 -6.52 -0.12 0.60
CA ARG A 459 -7.88 0.11 0.12
C ARG A 459 -8.09 0.76 -1.25
N GLY A 460 -7.09 1.42 -1.85
CA GLY A 460 -7.22 2.10 -3.15
C GLY A 460 -8.40 3.07 -3.27
N ARG A 461 -9.13 3.29 -2.18
CA ARG A 461 -10.44 3.90 -2.02
C ARG A 461 -10.37 4.70 -0.75
N ALA A 462 -10.98 5.87 -0.76
CA ALA A 462 -10.93 6.75 0.37
C ALA A 462 -11.61 6.12 1.59
N PHE A 463 -10.91 6.05 2.72
CA PHE A 463 -11.51 5.61 3.99
C PHE A 463 -12.29 6.76 4.64
N PHE A 464 -11.65 7.91 4.79
CA PHE A 464 -12.30 9.08 5.37
C PHE A 464 -12.98 9.91 4.27
N ASP A 465 -14.21 10.35 4.53
CA ASP A 465 -14.86 11.37 3.71
C ASP A 465 -14.19 12.72 3.93
N VAL A 466 -13.99 13.07 5.20
CA VAL A 466 -13.42 14.36 5.60
C VAL A 466 -12.37 14.15 6.67
N LEU A 467 -11.17 14.68 6.43
CA LEU A 467 -10.09 14.78 7.40
C LEU A 467 -9.86 16.24 7.77
N MET A 468 -10.12 16.61 9.02
CA MET A 468 -9.76 17.92 9.56
C MET A 468 -8.39 17.86 10.21
N LEU A 469 -7.52 18.83 9.94
CA LEU A 469 -6.23 18.97 10.58
C LEU A 469 -5.94 20.43 10.92
N GLY A 470 -5.48 20.69 12.14
CA GLY A 470 -4.80 21.94 12.45
C GLY A 470 -3.37 21.94 11.91
N VAL A 471 -2.83 23.13 11.63
CA VAL A 471 -1.43 23.31 11.22
C VAL A 471 -0.67 24.07 12.30
N GLY A 472 0.45 23.52 12.74
CA GLY A 472 1.39 24.17 13.66
C GLY A 472 2.11 25.38 13.02
N PRO A 473 2.63 26.33 13.83
CA PRO A 473 3.47 27.41 13.28
C PRO A 473 4.79 26.90 12.66
N ASP A 474 5.21 25.70 13.04
CA ASP A 474 6.31 24.89 12.53
C ASP A 474 5.89 23.97 11.37
N GLY A 475 4.63 24.00 10.92
CA GLY A 475 4.14 23.16 9.82
C GLY A 475 3.81 21.72 10.21
N HIS A 476 3.87 21.33 11.49
CA HIS A 476 3.38 20.02 11.92
C HIS A 476 1.87 19.89 11.69
N ILE A 477 1.43 18.67 11.45
CA ILE A 477 0.01 18.27 11.38
C ILE A 477 -0.17 17.03 12.25
N ALA A 478 -1.39 16.82 12.77
CA ALA A 478 -1.64 15.76 13.77
C ALA A 478 -0.55 15.81 14.86
N SER A 479 0.15 14.70 15.10
CA SER A 479 1.37 14.68 15.92
C SER A 479 2.63 14.30 15.12
N LEU A 480 2.65 14.63 13.83
CA LEU A 480 3.80 14.45 12.93
C LEU A 480 4.59 15.76 12.84
N PHE A 481 5.67 15.86 13.62
CA PHE A 481 6.50 17.07 13.77
C PHE A 481 7.67 17.11 12.79
N PRO A 482 8.09 18.29 12.27
CA PRO A 482 9.27 18.43 11.44
C PRO A 482 10.50 17.73 12.00
N GLU A 483 11.20 17.01 11.13
CA GLU A 483 12.46 16.31 11.40
C GLU A 483 12.40 15.29 12.55
N HIS A 484 11.19 14.81 12.86
CA HIS A 484 10.94 13.86 13.94
C HIS A 484 10.92 12.41 13.46
N ARG A 485 11.61 11.52 14.18
CA ARG A 485 11.78 10.10 13.81
C ARG A 485 10.46 9.37 13.55
N ASP A 486 9.43 9.66 14.35
CA ASP A 486 8.13 8.98 14.28
C ASP A 486 7.36 9.28 12.99
N GLN A 487 7.77 10.31 12.22
CA GLN A 487 7.27 10.50 10.85
C GLN A 487 7.62 9.33 9.91
N ARG A 488 8.66 8.53 10.21
CA ARG A 488 9.08 7.42 9.36
C ARG A 488 8.17 6.20 9.51
N GLN A 489 7.31 6.17 10.53
CA GLN A 489 6.40 5.06 10.73
C GLN A 489 5.25 5.11 9.72
N VAL A 490 5.44 4.42 8.60
CA VAL A 490 4.46 4.24 7.53
C VAL A 490 3.88 2.83 7.50
N GLY A 491 4.51 1.91 8.23
CA GLY A 491 4.11 0.52 8.32
C GLY A 491 2.74 0.40 8.96
N ALA A 492 2.50 1.03 10.11
CA ALA A 492 1.26 0.94 10.88
C ALA A 492 0.20 1.98 10.50
N SER A 493 -1.07 1.73 10.84
CA SER A 493 -2.19 2.68 10.60
C SER A 493 -2.19 3.86 11.60
N ALA A 494 -1.66 3.64 12.81
CA ALA A 494 -1.40 4.65 13.81
C ALA A 494 -0.04 4.36 14.49
N THR A 495 0.58 5.39 15.05
CA THR A 495 1.89 5.30 15.74
C THR A 495 1.86 6.00 17.08
N GLY A 496 2.62 5.45 18.03
CA GLY A 496 3.06 6.21 19.19
C GLY A 496 4.02 7.31 18.74
N VAL A 497 3.90 8.48 19.34
CA VAL A 497 4.83 9.60 19.19
C VAL A 497 5.43 9.87 20.54
N THR A 498 6.76 9.73 20.62
CA THR A 498 7.54 9.94 21.84
C THR A 498 8.42 11.16 21.66
N ASP A 499 8.79 11.85 22.75
CA ASP A 499 9.60 13.08 22.70
C ASP A 499 9.02 14.21 21.82
N SER A 500 7.69 14.35 21.77
CA SER A 500 7.07 15.48 21.06
C SER A 500 7.70 16.80 21.52
N PRO A 501 8.15 17.67 20.58
CA PRO A 501 8.78 18.96 20.92
C PRO A 501 7.80 19.93 21.57
N LYS A 502 6.50 19.59 21.62
CA LYS A 502 5.45 20.35 22.32
C LYS A 502 4.82 19.48 23.41
N PRO A 503 4.65 19.99 24.64
CA PRO A 503 3.99 19.25 25.70
C PRO A 503 2.52 18.96 25.35
N PRO A 504 1.95 17.84 25.84
CA PRO A 504 2.64 16.71 26.45
C PRO A 504 3.47 15.91 25.42
N SER A 505 4.52 15.24 25.89
CA SER A 505 5.55 14.60 25.05
C SER A 505 5.08 13.30 24.39
N GLU A 506 4.09 12.61 24.96
CA GLU A 506 3.56 11.34 24.48
C GLU A 506 2.20 11.52 23.81
N ARG A 507 2.08 11.04 22.58
CA ARG A 507 0.89 11.22 21.74
C ARG A 507 0.65 10.01 20.86
N ILE A 508 -0.59 9.80 20.46
CA ILE A 508 -0.95 8.84 19.41
C ILE A 508 -1.26 9.65 18.15
N SER A 509 -0.76 9.22 16.99
CA SER A 509 -0.99 9.90 15.70
C SER A 509 -1.38 8.90 14.62
N LEU A 510 -2.26 9.30 13.71
CA LEU A 510 -2.40 8.63 12.42
C LEU A 510 -1.11 8.81 11.60
N THR A 511 -0.81 7.82 10.77
CA THR A 511 0.39 7.79 9.90
C THR A 511 0.08 8.31 8.49
N TRP A 512 1.12 8.54 7.69
CA TRP A 512 0.99 9.11 6.34
C TRP A 512 0.02 8.40 5.41
N PRO A 513 0.01 7.05 5.29
CA PRO A 513 -0.93 6.36 4.42
C PRO A 513 -2.38 6.63 4.81
N VAL A 514 -2.65 6.68 6.12
CA VAL A 514 -4.00 6.84 6.67
C VAL A 514 -4.50 8.27 6.51
N LEU A 515 -3.67 9.27 6.78
CA LEU A 515 -4.03 10.67 6.55
C LEU A 515 -4.34 10.93 5.07
N ASN A 516 -3.53 10.35 4.18
CA ASN A 516 -3.68 10.45 2.74
C ASN A 516 -4.74 9.52 2.13
N SER A 517 -5.47 8.73 2.91
CA SER A 517 -6.62 7.95 2.42
C SER A 517 -7.95 8.70 2.53
N SER A 518 -7.91 10.02 2.73
CA SER A 518 -9.09 10.87 2.87
C SER A 518 -9.53 11.44 1.52
N ARG A 519 -10.84 11.54 1.25
CA ARG A 519 -11.36 12.24 0.03
C ARG A 519 -11.07 13.71 0.11
N HIS A 520 -11.53 14.33 1.20
CA HIS A 520 -11.43 15.75 1.42
C HIS A 520 -10.57 16.02 2.64
N VAL A 521 -9.53 16.83 2.46
CA VAL A 521 -8.67 17.31 3.54
C VAL A 521 -8.98 18.78 3.79
N ALA A 522 -9.34 19.12 5.02
CA ALA A 522 -9.60 20.47 5.50
C ALA A 522 -8.50 20.90 6.47
N LEU A 523 -7.61 21.78 6.02
CA LEU A 523 -6.53 22.36 6.83
C LEU A 523 -7.05 23.65 7.48
N LEU A 524 -7.16 23.64 8.80
CA LEU A 524 -7.81 24.70 9.58
C LEU A 524 -6.74 25.60 10.20
N VAL A 525 -6.60 26.82 9.69
CA VAL A 525 -5.49 27.71 10.06
C VAL A 525 -5.99 29.14 10.30
N ALA A 526 -5.71 29.67 11.49
CA ALA A 526 -5.97 31.05 11.82
C ALA A 526 -4.81 31.63 12.64
N GLY A 527 -4.57 32.93 12.50
CA GLY A 527 -3.53 33.66 13.21
C GLY A 527 -2.26 33.92 12.39
N ALA A 528 -1.69 35.12 12.56
CA ALA A 528 -0.51 35.58 11.82
C ALA A 528 0.74 34.73 12.08
N GLU A 529 0.84 34.08 13.25
CA GLU A 529 1.95 33.17 13.57
C GLU A 529 1.98 31.91 12.70
N LYS A 530 0.90 31.63 11.97
CA LYS A 530 0.79 30.47 11.06
C LYS A 530 1.12 30.79 9.62
N ALA A 531 1.21 32.07 9.23
CA ALA A 531 1.43 32.49 7.84
C ALA A 531 2.72 31.91 7.24
N GLY A 532 3.77 31.73 8.05
CA GLY A 532 4.99 31.06 7.63
C GLY A 532 4.75 29.61 7.21
N ALA A 533 4.05 28.83 8.05
CA ALA A 533 3.71 27.44 7.79
C ALA A 533 2.76 27.29 6.59
N VAL A 534 1.79 28.19 6.42
CA VAL A 534 0.90 28.21 5.24
C VAL A 534 1.72 28.38 3.96
N ARG A 535 2.62 29.38 3.93
CA ARG A 535 3.49 29.62 2.78
C ARG A 535 4.39 28.43 2.49
N ASP A 536 4.97 27.82 3.52
CA ASP A 536 5.87 26.68 3.34
C ASP A 536 5.10 25.42 2.90
N GLY A 537 3.86 25.22 3.38
CA GLY A 537 2.98 24.11 2.97
C GLY A 537 2.47 24.18 1.53
N HIS A 538 2.50 25.37 0.92
CA HIS A 538 2.17 25.62 -0.49
C HIS A 538 3.37 25.51 -1.43
N ARG A 539 4.57 25.23 -0.91
CA ARG A 539 5.74 24.92 -1.76
C ARG A 539 5.68 23.45 -2.21
N GLY A 540 6.82 22.90 -2.63
CA GLY A 540 6.94 21.48 -2.94
C GLY A 540 6.65 20.59 -1.73
N ILE A 541 6.17 19.38 -2.01
CA ILE A 541 5.88 18.36 -1.00
C ILE A 541 7.20 17.94 -0.31
N ASP A 542 7.34 18.28 0.97
CA ASP A 542 8.47 17.92 1.83
C ASP A 542 7.93 17.54 3.22
N PRO A 543 7.50 16.28 3.42
CA PRO A 543 6.97 15.81 4.70
C PRO A 543 7.96 15.96 5.84
N TRP A 544 9.26 15.70 5.59
CA TRP A 544 10.28 15.74 6.65
C TRP A 544 10.37 17.13 7.27
N LYS A 545 10.44 18.18 6.45
CA LYS A 545 10.60 19.55 6.94
C LYS A 545 9.28 20.26 7.18
N VAL A 546 8.27 19.96 6.36
CA VAL A 546 6.97 20.64 6.35
C VAL A 546 5.85 19.61 6.25
N PRO A 547 5.49 18.92 7.35
CA PRO A 547 4.44 17.90 7.38
C PRO A 547 3.12 18.32 6.70
N ALA A 548 2.70 19.58 6.87
CA ALA A 548 1.50 20.15 6.26
C ALA A 548 1.52 20.17 4.71
N SER A 549 2.68 20.08 4.08
CA SER A 549 2.81 19.99 2.61
C SER A 549 2.42 18.60 2.07
N ALA A 550 2.41 17.57 2.92
CA ALA A 550 2.41 16.17 2.51
C ALA A 550 1.11 15.40 2.83
N VAL A 551 0.05 16.10 3.20
CA VAL A 551 -1.30 15.53 3.31
C VAL A 551 -2.18 16.13 2.22
N ARG A 552 -2.64 15.29 1.29
CA ARG A 552 -3.53 15.66 0.19
C ARG A 552 -4.74 14.73 0.15
N GLY A 553 -5.91 15.31 -0.04
CA GLY A 553 -7.13 14.55 -0.29
C GLY A 553 -7.16 13.94 -1.69
N LEU A 554 -7.83 12.81 -1.84
CA LEU A 554 -8.03 12.16 -3.15
C LEU A 554 -8.86 13.03 -4.09
N ASP A 555 -9.85 13.75 -3.54
CA ASP A 555 -10.77 14.60 -4.30
C ASP A 555 -10.46 16.09 -4.11
N SER A 556 -10.11 16.52 -2.89
CA SER A 556 -9.76 17.92 -2.64
C SER A 556 -8.90 18.13 -1.39
N THR A 557 -8.03 19.12 -1.45
CA THR A 557 -7.36 19.70 -0.28
C THR A 557 -7.73 21.18 -0.18
N THR A 558 -8.35 21.60 0.92
CA THR A 558 -8.74 22.99 1.15
C THR A 558 -8.06 23.53 2.40
N TRP A 559 -7.32 24.62 2.26
CA TRP A 559 -6.84 25.42 3.38
C TRP A 559 -7.89 26.47 3.73
N PHE A 560 -8.50 26.33 4.89
CA PHE A 560 -9.40 27.33 5.45
C PHE A 560 -8.55 28.30 6.29
N LEU A 561 -8.36 29.50 5.78
CA LEU A 561 -7.44 30.50 6.32
C LEU A 561 -8.22 31.71 6.82
N ASP A 562 -7.84 32.26 7.97
CA ASP A 562 -8.20 33.65 8.26
C ASP A 562 -7.27 34.61 7.48
N ALA A 563 -7.69 35.87 7.34
CA ALA A 563 -6.90 36.89 6.63
C ALA A 563 -5.46 36.99 7.16
N ALA A 564 -5.28 36.86 8.47
CA ALA A 564 -3.97 36.93 9.12
C ALA A 564 -3.05 35.75 8.73
N ALA A 565 -3.57 34.52 8.69
CA ALA A 565 -2.84 33.33 8.29
C ALA A 565 -2.56 33.30 6.77
N ALA A 566 -3.44 33.89 5.97
CA ALA A 566 -3.21 34.10 4.53
C ALA A 566 -2.12 35.16 4.24
N GLY A 567 -1.71 35.94 5.25
CA GLY A 567 -0.74 37.02 5.09
C GLY A 567 -1.35 38.30 4.49
N GLU A 568 -2.69 38.42 4.48
CA GLU A 568 -3.38 39.64 4.11
C GLU A 568 -3.26 40.64 5.27
N GLN A 569 -2.56 41.76 5.04
CA GLN A 569 -2.55 42.85 6.00
C GLN A 569 -3.87 43.63 5.91
N PRO A 570 -4.46 44.07 7.03
CA PRO A 570 -5.59 44.99 6.97
C PRO A 570 -5.15 46.26 6.23
N GLU A 571 -5.96 46.70 5.25
CA GLU A 571 -5.75 47.98 4.57
C GLU A 571 -5.62 49.09 5.62
N SER A 572 -4.47 49.78 5.60
CA SER A 572 -4.09 50.84 6.54
C SER A 572 -4.85 52.14 6.33
#